data_AF-A0A9D2NV91-F1
#
_entry.id   AF-A0A9D2NV91-F1
#
_cell.length_a   1.000
_cell.length_b   1.000
_cell.length_c   1.000
_cell.angle_alpha   90.00
_cell.angle_beta   90.00
_cell.angle_gamma   90.00
#
_symmetry.space_group_name_H-M   'P 1'
#
loop_
_entity.id
_entity.type
_entity.pdbx_description
1 polymer ?
#
loop_
_entity_poly.entity_id
_entity_poly.type
_entity_poly.pdbx_seq_one_letter_code
_entity_poly.pdbx_strand_id
1 'polypeptide(L)'
;MKRIKAAAMMACTVTALALTACSGQETAEDPAPSVQDDSSADQVQGDAAGTDSAADTAGGDTSAGTSGNGILIAPFCTSASDSIDNSLHVFSELAPDAVIAEGLTVNNEEDIAPWLDSLGY
;
A
#
# COMPACT_ATOMS: atom_id res chain seq x y z
N MET A 1 36.73 44.39 -19.96
CA MET A 1 35.66 45.30 -19.50
C MET A 1 34.32 44.70 -19.91
N LYS A 2 33.47 44.39 -18.92
CA LYS A 2 31.98 44.51 -18.82
C LYS A 2 31.14 44.33 -20.11
N ARG A 3 29.95 43.69 -20.17
CA ARG A 3 29.01 43.05 -19.25
C ARG A 3 27.78 42.61 -20.09
N ILE A 4 27.19 41.44 -19.77
CA ILE A 4 25.73 41.16 -19.65
C ILE A 4 24.81 41.23 -20.89
N LYS A 5 24.10 40.12 -21.14
CA LYS A 5 22.62 39.95 -21.34
C LYS A 5 22.40 38.45 -21.69
N ALA A 6 22.01 37.55 -20.79
CA ALA A 6 20.71 37.36 -20.14
C ALA A 6 19.53 37.12 -21.11
N ALA A 7 18.82 36.02 -20.84
CA ALA A 7 17.41 35.70 -21.13
C ALA A 7 17.04 34.99 -22.45
N ALA A 8 16.61 33.73 -22.32
CA ALA A 8 15.26 33.24 -22.66
C ALA A 8 15.19 31.73 -22.28
N MET A 9 14.71 31.34 -21.09
CA MET A 9 13.28 31.12 -20.77
C MET A 9 12.58 30.26 -21.85
N MET A 10 12.35 28.98 -21.58
CA MET A 10 11.08 28.46 -21.02
C MET A 10 10.07 28.11 -22.13
N ALA A 11 9.95 26.81 -22.42
CA ALA A 11 8.86 26.24 -23.18
C ALA A 11 8.31 25.00 -22.44
N CYS A 12 7.50 25.27 -21.41
CA CYS A 12 6.55 24.35 -20.78
C CYS A 12 5.52 23.86 -21.83
N THR A 13 5.43 22.55 -22.09
CA THR A 13 4.46 21.58 -21.53
C THR A 13 2.99 21.97 -21.65
N VAL A 14 2.22 21.24 -22.47
CA VAL A 14 0.87 20.73 -22.11
C VAL A 14 0.57 19.48 -22.95
N THR A 15 0.64 18.29 -22.34
CA THR A 15 -0.03 17.08 -22.86
C THR A 15 -1.23 16.83 -21.98
N ALA A 16 -2.42 17.10 -22.48
CA ALA A 16 -3.68 16.86 -21.76
C ALA A 16 -4.08 15.38 -21.88
N LEU A 17 -4.11 14.65 -20.76
CA LEU A 17 -4.87 13.41 -20.65
C LEU A 17 -6.17 13.69 -19.87
N ALA A 18 -7.30 13.41 -20.50
CA ALA A 18 -8.62 13.48 -19.91
C ALA A 18 -8.86 12.26 -19.01
N LEU A 19 -9.22 12.50 -17.74
CA LEU A 19 -9.74 11.48 -16.83
C LEU A 19 -11.27 11.54 -16.84
N THR A 20 -11.92 10.48 -17.31
CA THR A 20 -13.35 10.24 -17.12
C THR A 20 -13.57 9.77 -15.68
N ALA A 21 -14.37 10.53 -14.94
CA ALA A 21 -14.74 10.24 -13.56
C ALA A 21 -15.80 9.14 -13.48
N CYS A 22 -15.60 8.17 -12.58
CA CYS A 22 -16.64 7.30 -12.04
C CYS A 22 -17.39 8.03 -10.92
N SER A 23 -18.62 8.47 -11.19
CA SER A 23 -19.69 8.64 -10.18
C SER A 23 -20.37 7.27 -9.99
N GLY A 24 -20.91 6.85 -8.85
CA GLY A 24 -21.30 7.49 -7.61
C GLY A 24 -22.15 6.46 -6.85
N GLN A 25 -22.03 6.49 -5.53
CA GLN A 25 -22.62 5.61 -4.53
C GLN A 25 -24.11 5.94 -4.29
N GLU A 26 -24.95 4.93 -4.07
CA GLU A 26 -26.32 5.10 -3.56
C GLU A 26 -26.54 4.21 -2.32
N THR A 27 -27.18 4.82 -1.32
CA THR A 27 -27.43 4.37 0.07
C THR A 27 -28.87 3.85 0.22
N ALA A 28 -29.10 2.86 1.09
CA ALA A 28 -30.37 2.61 1.82
C ALA A 28 -30.07 1.65 3.00
N GLU A 29 -30.06 2.06 4.28
CA GLU A 29 -31.17 2.22 5.26
C GLU A 29 -31.91 0.92 5.70
N ASP A 30 -31.59 0.49 6.95
CA ASP A 30 -32.43 -0.04 8.08
C ASP A 30 -33.24 -1.37 7.94
N PRO A 31 -33.72 -2.07 9.02
CA PRO A 31 -33.55 -1.94 10.48
C PRO A 31 -33.02 -3.19 11.24
N ALA A 32 -32.84 -2.99 12.55
CA ALA A 32 -32.50 -3.93 13.63
C ALA A 32 -33.33 -5.24 13.74
N PRO A 33 -32.79 -6.22 14.49
CA PRO A 33 -33.64 -6.97 15.42
C PRO A 33 -33.12 -6.94 16.87
N SER A 34 -34.03 -6.62 17.77
CA SER A 34 -33.97 -6.81 19.22
C SER A 34 -34.28 -8.26 19.59
N VAL A 35 -33.43 -8.92 20.38
CA VAL A 35 -33.87 -9.91 21.39
C VAL A 35 -32.82 -10.10 22.48
N GLN A 36 -33.33 -10.25 23.70
CA GLN A 36 -32.64 -10.39 24.96
C GLN A 36 -32.37 -11.86 25.29
N ASP A 37 -31.50 -12.05 26.28
CA ASP A 37 -31.65 -12.95 27.44
C ASP A 37 -30.61 -14.05 27.63
N ASP A 38 -30.40 -14.26 28.93
CA ASP A 38 -29.30 -14.80 29.70
C ASP A 38 -29.47 -16.32 29.87
N SER A 39 -28.38 -17.10 29.87
CA SER A 39 -28.20 -18.22 30.82
C SER A 39 -27.03 -19.14 30.46
N SER A 40 -26.07 -19.14 31.38
CA SER A 40 -25.51 -20.29 32.12
C SER A 40 -24.95 -21.52 31.39
N ALA A 41 -23.77 -21.90 31.88
CA ALA A 41 -22.90 -23.02 31.53
C ALA A 41 -23.53 -24.42 31.45
N ASP A 42 -22.97 -25.28 30.61
CA ASP A 42 -22.55 -26.64 30.98
C ASP A 42 -21.60 -27.25 29.91
N GLN A 43 -20.61 -28.03 30.35
CA GLN A 43 -19.62 -28.67 29.50
C GLN A 43 -20.05 -30.08 29.09
N VAL A 44 -19.80 -30.52 27.84
CA VAL A 44 -19.46 -31.93 27.56
C VAL A 44 -18.53 -32.06 26.36
N GLN A 45 -17.46 -32.81 26.60
CA GLN A 45 -16.41 -33.32 25.72
C GLN A 45 -16.93 -34.41 24.77
N GLY A 46 -16.52 -34.39 23.49
CA GLY A 46 -16.82 -35.44 22.51
C GLY A 46 -15.77 -35.49 21.40
N ASP A 47 -14.90 -36.49 21.49
CA ASP A 47 -13.85 -36.87 20.54
C ASP A 47 -14.46 -37.74 19.42
N ALA A 48 -14.10 -37.52 18.15
CA ALA A 48 -13.79 -38.57 17.16
C ALA A 48 -13.68 -38.02 15.72
N ALA A 49 -12.72 -38.61 15.01
CA ALA A 49 -12.22 -38.28 13.68
C ALA A 49 -13.26 -38.33 12.53
N GLY A 50 -13.08 -37.43 11.56
CA GLY A 50 -13.62 -37.50 10.21
C GLY A 50 -12.62 -36.86 9.25
N THR A 51 -12.12 -37.66 8.31
CA THR A 51 -11.05 -37.35 7.36
C THR A 51 -11.66 -37.36 5.97
N ASP A 52 -11.71 -36.22 5.30
CA ASP A 52 -12.16 -36.13 3.92
C ASP A 52 -11.40 -34.99 3.25
N SER A 53 -10.28 -35.33 2.61
CA SER A 53 -9.60 -34.44 1.68
C SER A 53 -10.50 -34.14 0.49
N ALA A 54 -10.78 -32.86 0.24
CA ALA A 54 -11.06 -32.34 -1.08
C ALA A 54 -10.07 -31.22 -1.36
N ALA A 55 -9.02 -31.57 -2.10
CA ALA A 55 -8.23 -30.61 -2.83
C ALA A 55 -9.11 -29.97 -3.91
N ASP A 56 -9.15 -28.65 -3.96
CA ASP A 56 -9.33 -27.95 -5.22
C ASP A 56 -8.32 -26.81 -5.29
N THR A 57 -7.62 -26.80 -6.41
CA THR A 57 -6.38 -26.09 -6.70
C THR A 57 -6.69 -25.06 -7.78
N ALA A 58 -6.10 -23.87 -7.61
CA ALA A 58 -5.87 -22.85 -8.63
C ALA A 58 -7.04 -21.92 -9.00
N GLY A 59 -7.19 -20.85 -8.20
CA GLY A 59 -7.30 -19.50 -8.74
C GLY A 59 -5.91 -18.86 -8.72
N GLY A 60 -5.14 -19.10 -9.77
CA GLY A 60 -3.79 -18.58 -9.94
C GLY A 60 -3.81 -17.13 -10.39
N ASP A 61 -3.88 -16.21 -9.44
CA ASP A 61 -3.47 -14.84 -9.64
C ASP A 61 -1.94 -14.90 -9.60
N THR A 62 -1.31 -14.64 -10.74
CA THR A 62 0.14 -14.71 -10.88
C THR A 62 0.78 -13.78 -9.85
N SER A 63 1.16 -14.34 -8.70
CA SER A 63 2.30 -13.85 -7.95
C SER A 63 3.48 -14.03 -8.91
N ALA A 64 3.78 -12.96 -9.64
CA ALA A 64 5.16 -12.67 -9.90
C ALA A 64 5.79 -12.42 -8.52
N GLY A 65 6.00 -13.50 -7.78
CA GLY A 65 6.93 -13.60 -6.69
C GLY A 65 8.28 -13.30 -7.31
N THR A 66 8.51 -12.01 -7.49
CA THR A 66 9.80 -11.47 -7.83
C THR A 66 10.63 -11.78 -6.61
N SER A 67 11.33 -12.92 -6.67
CA SER A 67 12.30 -13.37 -5.68
C SER A 67 13.13 -12.14 -5.31
N GLY A 68 12.90 -11.59 -4.11
CA GLY A 68 13.39 -10.26 -3.71
C GLY A 68 14.91 -10.15 -3.67
N ASN A 69 15.61 -11.27 -3.82
CA ASN A 69 17.05 -11.37 -3.90
C ASN A 69 17.64 -10.41 -4.96
N GLY A 70 18.24 -9.34 -4.45
CA GLY A 70 18.93 -8.31 -5.24
C GLY A 70 18.09 -7.08 -5.59
N ILE A 71 16.85 -6.99 -5.10
CA ILE A 71 15.96 -5.85 -5.36
C ILE A 71 15.94 -4.93 -4.14
N LEU A 72 16.18 -3.65 -4.41
CA LEU A 72 15.96 -2.56 -3.47
C LEU A 72 14.51 -2.09 -3.62
N ILE A 73 13.74 -2.13 -2.53
CA ILE A 73 12.43 -1.47 -2.44
C ILE A 73 12.63 -0.19 -1.64
N ALA A 74 12.25 0.96 -2.22
CA ALA A 74 12.31 2.26 -1.58
C ALA A 74 10.87 2.82 -1.42
N PRO A 75 10.19 2.55 -0.31
CA PRO A 75 8.80 2.98 -0.12
C PRO A 75 8.73 4.49 0.08
N PHE A 76 7.69 5.12 -0.47
CA PHE A 76 7.35 6.50 -0.15
C PHE A 76 5.84 6.68 -0.11
N CYS A 77 5.38 7.69 0.61
CA CYS A 77 3.97 8.09 0.64
C CYS A 77 3.84 9.61 0.78
N THR A 78 2.63 10.11 0.59
CA THR A 78 2.23 11.46 1.03
C THR A 78 1.19 11.29 2.13
N SER A 79 1.22 12.07 3.20
CA SER A 79 0.26 11.94 4.29
C SER A 79 0.12 13.24 5.07
N ALA A 80 -1.12 13.57 5.46
CA ALA A 80 -1.40 14.76 6.26
C ALA A 80 -1.10 14.58 7.75
N SER A 81 -0.94 13.34 8.23
CA SER A 81 -0.79 13.02 9.65
C SER A 81 0.29 11.97 9.88
N ASP A 82 0.02 10.74 9.46
CA ASP A 82 0.86 9.60 9.82
C ASP A 82 2.08 9.49 8.91
N SER A 83 3.22 9.14 9.49
CA SER A 83 4.42 8.81 8.73
C SER A 83 4.30 7.42 8.11
N ILE A 84 5.16 7.15 7.12
CA ILE A 84 5.25 5.86 6.44
C ILE A 84 5.68 4.71 7.35
N ASP A 85 6.28 4.97 8.51
CA ASP A 85 6.87 3.97 9.40
C ASP A 85 5.89 2.86 9.79
N ASN A 86 4.63 3.23 10.02
CA ASN A 86 3.57 2.29 10.36
C ASN A 86 3.24 1.30 9.24
N SER A 87 3.59 1.61 7.99
CA SER A 87 3.30 0.79 6.82
C SER A 87 4.48 -0.08 6.37
N LEU A 88 5.72 0.20 6.80
CA LEU A 88 6.91 -0.48 6.26
C LEU A 88 6.96 -1.99 6.53
N HIS A 89 6.37 -2.44 7.64
CA HIS A 89 6.37 -3.85 8.04
C HIS A 89 5.70 -4.78 7.00
N VAL A 90 4.76 -4.27 6.20
CA VAL A 90 4.04 -5.07 5.18
C VAL A 90 4.99 -5.63 4.12
N PHE A 91 6.09 -4.93 3.84
CA PHE A 91 7.03 -5.33 2.80
C PHE A 91 7.84 -6.57 3.21
N SER A 92 8.07 -6.77 4.51
CA SER A 92 8.76 -7.97 5.01
C SER A 92 7.96 -9.25 4.77
N GLU A 93 6.63 -9.16 4.73
CA GLU A 93 5.75 -10.29 4.42
C GLU A 93 5.63 -10.52 2.90
N LEU A 94 5.50 -9.43 2.13
CA LEU A 94 5.30 -9.50 0.67
C LEU A 94 6.60 -9.81 -0.10
N ALA A 95 7.74 -9.36 0.40
CA ALA A 95 9.03 -9.45 -0.25
C ALA A 95 10.14 -9.76 0.79
N PRO A 96 10.13 -10.96 1.39
CA PRO A 96 11.03 -11.30 2.50
C PRO A 96 12.52 -11.26 2.15
N ASP A 97 12.86 -11.44 0.88
CA ASP A 97 14.25 -11.44 0.39
C ASP A 97 14.72 -10.07 -0.13
N ALA A 98 13.85 -9.05 -0.13
CA ALA A 98 14.18 -7.73 -0.63
C ALA A 98 14.95 -6.91 0.40
N VAL A 99 15.80 -6.00 -0.08
CA VAL A 99 16.39 -4.95 0.76
C VAL A 99 15.39 -3.81 0.80
N ILE A 100 14.81 -3.55 1.97
CA ILE A 100 13.89 -2.42 2.16
C ILE A 100 14.71 -1.22 2.63
N ALA A 101 14.69 -0.14 1.87
CA ALA A 101 15.29 1.13 2.26
C ALA A 101 14.45 1.84 3.32
N GLU A 102 15.06 2.85 3.96
CA GLU A 102 14.31 3.81 4.77
C GLU A 102 13.26 4.52 3.91
N GLY A 103 12.01 4.49 4.35
CA GLY A 103 10.90 5.07 3.61
C GLY A 103 10.82 6.59 3.78
N LEU A 104 10.27 7.28 2.78
CA LEU A 104 10.07 8.73 2.83
C LEU A 104 8.58 9.11 2.90
N THR A 105 8.23 9.95 3.87
CA THR A 105 6.95 10.67 3.85
C THR A 105 7.15 12.01 3.14
N VAL A 106 6.74 12.08 1.88
CA VAL A 106 6.98 13.22 0.97
C VAL A 106 5.99 14.35 1.25
N ASN A 107 6.24 15.12 2.29
CA ASN A 107 5.45 16.31 2.61
C ASN A 107 6.13 17.61 2.14
N ASN A 108 7.45 17.59 1.91
CA ASN A 108 8.18 18.68 1.28
C ASN A 108 9.03 18.16 0.11
N GLU A 109 9.08 18.91 -0.98
CA GLU A 109 9.88 18.57 -2.16
C GLU A 109 11.39 18.60 -1.86
N GLU A 110 11.82 19.45 -0.93
CA GLU A 110 13.22 19.59 -0.50
C GLU A 110 13.80 18.31 0.11
N ASP A 111 12.93 17.42 0.62
CA ASP A 111 13.33 16.15 1.25
C ASP A 111 13.64 15.05 0.23
N ILE A 112 13.20 15.20 -1.03
CA ILE A 112 13.30 14.15 -2.06
C ILE A 112 14.75 13.95 -2.52
N ALA A 113 15.47 15.03 -2.85
CA ALA A 113 16.83 14.91 -3.37
C ALA A 113 17.82 14.31 -2.33
N PRO A 114 17.84 14.75 -1.05
CA PRO A 114 18.65 14.11 -0.02
C PRO A 114 18.31 12.63 0.22
N TRP A 115 17.02 12.27 0.08
CA TRP A 115 16.61 10.87 0.20
C TRP A 115 17.13 10.02 -0.98
N LEU A 116 17.03 10.51 -2.21
CA LEU A 116 17.61 9.83 -3.38
C LEU A 116 19.13 9.68 -3.28
N ASP A 117 19.83 10.73 -2.83
CA ASP A 117 21.28 10.68 -2.57
C ASP A 117 21.63 9.57 -1.56
N SER A 118 20.82 9.38 -0.52
CA SER A 118 21.01 8.31 0.47
C SER A 118 20.89 6.90 -0.12
N LEU A 119 20.14 6.76 -1.21
CA LEU A 119 19.99 5.53 -1.99
C LEU A 119 21.06 5.38 -3.09
N GLY A 120 21.85 6.44 -3.33
CA GLY A 120 22.89 6.49 -4.36
C GLY A 120 22.43 7.01 -5.73
N TYR A 121 21.37 7.82 -5.79
CA TYR A 121 20.81 8.40 -7.02
C TYR A 121 20.87 9.93 -7.05
#